data_AF-A0A172THQ2-F1
#
_entry.id   AF-A0A172THQ2-F1
#
_cell.length_a   1.000
_cell.length_b   1.000
_cell.length_c   1.000
_cell.angle_alpha   90.00
_cell.angle_beta   90.00
_cell.angle_gamma   90.00
#
_symmetry.space_group_name_H-M   'P 1'
#
loop_
_entity.id
_entity.type
_entity.pdbx_description
1 polymer ?
#
loop_
_entity_poly.entity_id
_entity_poly.type
_entity_poly.pdbx_seq_one_letter_code
_entity_poly.pdbx_strand_id
1 'polypeptide(L)'
;MKKWFLALILLLSAGYILTQGKSFTLDVPNETNPLLKGESVSITLNKNQIFQGDLLLVNKHYPVREQGVKSDVVTLAQHEELVRGYGLLDPSIQSSKSVMEPFLAMMDAAAQDGVNQFLINSGYRDAKRQNELYLEMGQEYALPAGYSEHNLGLSLDIGSAQEEMSRAPEGRWLQKHAWSHGFILRYPKDKSAVTGIQYEPWHFRYVGLPHSVIMKEKNLTLEEYLEYLKEHPTLSATVEGVEYQIQYYRVSGNMTIQVPAHQQVELSGNNSDGVIVTVRV
;
A
#
# COMPACT_ATOMS: atom_id res chain seq x y z
N MET A 1 33.27 -18.91 61.77
CA MET A 1 33.13 -20.05 60.83
C MET A 1 32.54 -19.54 59.53
N LYS A 2 33.22 -19.81 58.42
CA LYS A 2 32.83 -19.52 57.04
C LYS A 2 31.36 -19.94 56.82
N LYS A 3 30.58 -19.22 56.00
CA LYS A 3 30.36 -19.63 54.60
C LYS A 3 29.31 -18.78 53.80
N TRP A 4 29.81 -18.20 52.70
CA TRP A 4 29.26 -18.05 51.33
C TRP A 4 28.04 -17.13 51.05
N PHE A 5 28.34 -16.00 50.41
CA PHE A 5 27.47 -15.25 49.50
C PHE A 5 27.14 -16.10 48.26
N LEU A 6 25.86 -16.24 47.91
CA LEU A 6 25.42 -16.67 46.59
C LEU A 6 24.73 -15.48 45.90
N ALA A 7 25.44 -14.89 44.93
CA ALA A 7 24.87 -13.97 43.97
C ALA A 7 24.11 -14.78 42.91
N LEU A 8 22.81 -14.57 42.80
CA LEU A 8 22.00 -15.12 41.71
C LEU A 8 22.18 -14.21 40.49
N ILE A 9 23.05 -14.61 39.57
CA ILE A 9 23.15 -13.99 38.25
C ILE A 9 22.01 -14.57 37.41
N LEU A 10 20.95 -13.79 37.22
CA LEU A 10 19.92 -14.04 36.22
C LEU A 10 20.56 -13.82 34.84
N LEU A 11 21.02 -14.91 34.23
CA LEU A 11 21.33 -14.97 32.80
C LEU A 11 20.02 -14.81 32.03
N LEU A 12 19.73 -13.58 31.62
CA LEU A 12 18.83 -13.29 30.52
C LEU A 12 19.43 -13.89 29.25
N SER A 13 19.05 -15.12 28.93
CA SER A 13 19.19 -15.65 27.59
C SER A 13 18.22 -14.85 26.70
N ALA A 14 18.73 -13.79 26.09
CA ALA A 14 18.10 -13.18 24.93
C ALA A 14 18.02 -14.25 23.83
N GLY A 15 16.85 -14.87 23.71
CA GLY A 15 16.52 -15.68 22.55
C GLY A 15 16.58 -14.78 21.33
N TYR A 16 17.65 -14.91 20.56
CA TYR A 16 17.79 -14.28 19.26
C TYR A 16 16.85 -15.02 18.31
N ILE A 17 15.58 -14.63 18.31
CA ILE A 17 14.69 -14.97 17.20
C ILE A 17 15.15 -14.06 16.06
N LEU A 18 15.95 -14.61 15.15
CA LEU A 18 16.18 -14.04 13.82
C LEU A 18 14.83 -14.00 13.11
N THR A 19 14.05 -12.96 13.34
CA THR A 19 12.99 -12.59 12.41
C THR A 19 13.68 -12.00 11.19
N GLN A 20 13.50 -12.64 10.04
CA GLN A 20 13.83 -12.12 8.70
C GLN A 20 12.97 -10.87 8.41
N GLY A 21 13.13 -9.81 9.20
CA GLY A 21 12.48 -8.52 8.97
C GLY A 21 13.31 -7.71 8.00
N LYS A 22 12.69 -7.18 6.94
CA LYS A 22 13.35 -6.22 6.04
C LYS A 22 13.88 -5.03 6.85
N SER A 23 15.12 -4.63 6.61
CA SER A 23 15.71 -3.44 7.26
C SER A 23 15.06 -2.17 6.72
N PHE A 24 14.62 -1.30 7.63
CA PHE A 24 14.02 -0.01 7.31
C PHE A 24 14.60 1.11 8.18
N THR A 25 14.88 2.27 7.58
CA THR A 25 15.20 3.51 8.30
C THR A 25 14.38 4.66 7.72
N LEU A 26 13.83 5.50 8.59
CA LEU A 26 13.12 6.72 8.21
C LEU A 26 13.84 7.93 8.77
N ASP A 27 14.24 8.82 7.88
CA ASP A 27 14.86 10.10 8.22
C ASP A 27 13.94 11.24 7.77
N VAL A 28 13.74 12.21 8.66
CA VAL A 28 13.06 13.48 8.33
C VAL A 28 14.15 14.53 8.17
N PRO A 29 14.47 14.98 6.94
CA PRO A 29 15.57 15.91 6.72
C PRO A 29 15.32 17.26 7.40
N ASN A 30 16.37 17.81 8.04
CA ASN A 30 16.41 19.20 8.51
C ASN A 30 16.95 20.05 7.35
N GLU A 31 16.05 20.67 6.59
CA GLU A 31 16.26 21.60 5.46
C GLU A 31 17.54 21.45 4.60
N THR A 32 17.37 20.84 3.43
CA THR A 32 17.96 21.17 2.11
C THR A 32 17.13 20.38 1.09
N ASN A 33 16.94 20.88 -0.15
CA ASN A 33 16.14 20.17 -1.16
C ASN A 33 16.82 18.82 -1.50
N PRO A 34 16.34 17.67 -0.99
CA PRO A 34 17.12 16.42 -1.04
C PRO A 34 17.20 15.85 -2.45
N LEU A 35 16.23 16.21 -3.30
CA LEU A 35 16.05 15.74 -4.68
C LEU A 35 17.11 16.26 -5.68
N LEU A 36 18.14 17.00 -5.26
CA LEU A 36 19.01 17.74 -6.20
C LEU A 36 20.50 17.31 -6.21
N LYS A 37 20.83 16.08 -5.82
CA LYS A 37 22.20 15.58 -6.02
C LYS A 37 22.41 15.14 -7.47
N GLY A 38 22.99 16.01 -8.30
CA GLY A 38 23.43 15.68 -9.67
C GLY A 38 22.71 16.45 -10.76
N GLU A 39 22.74 15.91 -11.99
CA GLU A 39 21.97 16.45 -13.12
C GLU A 39 20.47 16.34 -12.82
N SER A 40 19.67 17.31 -13.25
CA SER A 40 18.24 17.38 -12.96
C SER A 40 17.40 17.61 -14.21
N VAL A 41 16.22 17.01 -14.26
CA VAL A 41 15.22 17.25 -15.31
C VAL A 41 14.00 17.95 -14.74
N SER A 42 13.39 18.80 -15.57
CA SER A 42 12.19 19.55 -15.20
C SER A 42 10.92 18.75 -15.51
N ILE A 43 10.07 18.57 -14.51
CA ILE A 43 8.74 17.96 -14.66
C ILE A 43 7.68 19.01 -14.37
N THR A 44 6.63 19.05 -15.19
CA THR A 44 5.46 19.92 -14.96
C THR A 44 4.38 19.15 -14.22
N LEU A 45 4.05 19.58 -13.00
CA LEU A 45 2.88 19.14 -12.27
C LEU A 45 1.70 20.04 -12.63
N ASN A 46 0.57 19.43 -12.99
CA ASN A 46 -0.66 20.13 -13.32
C ASN A 46 -1.84 19.53 -12.54
N LYS A 47 -3.00 20.18 -12.61
CA LYS A 47 -4.20 19.76 -11.87
C LYS A 47 -4.67 18.34 -12.20
N ASN A 48 -4.39 17.82 -13.40
CA ASN A 48 -4.79 16.46 -13.76
C ASN A 48 -3.94 15.40 -13.03
N GLN A 49 -2.71 15.72 -12.66
CA GLN A 49 -1.82 14.81 -11.92
C GLN A 49 -2.33 14.54 -10.49
N ILE A 50 -3.11 15.44 -9.89
CA ILE A 50 -3.73 15.27 -8.56
C ILE A 50 -4.62 14.01 -8.50
N PHE A 51 -5.09 13.55 -9.66
CA PHE A 51 -6.09 12.49 -9.78
C PHE A 51 -5.53 11.23 -10.46
N GLN A 52 -4.20 11.09 -10.52
CA GLN A 52 -3.50 9.94 -11.12
C GLN A 52 -2.44 9.40 -10.15
N GLY A 53 -2.17 8.09 -10.19
CA GLY A 53 -1.13 7.43 -9.40
C GLY A 53 -1.67 6.52 -8.29
N ASP A 54 -0.77 5.97 -7.48
CA ASP A 54 -1.08 4.85 -6.61
C ASP A 54 -1.53 5.27 -5.18
N LEU A 55 -1.33 6.53 -4.79
CA LEU A 55 -1.70 7.13 -3.49
C LEU A 55 -3.04 7.90 -3.50
N LEU A 56 -3.89 7.64 -4.51
CA LEU A 56 -5.21 8.28 -4.57
C LEU A 56 -6.09 7.84 -3.39
N LEU A 57 -6.53 8.80 -2.58
CA LEU A 57 -7.52 8.55 -1.54
C LEU A 57 -8.90 8.48 -2.17
N VAL A 58 -9.53 7.30 -2.10
CA VAL A 58 -10.92 7.13 -2.49
C VAL A 58 -11.71 6.67 -1.28
N ASN A 59 -12.75 7.43 -0.95
CA ASN A 59 -13.66 7.15 0.15
C ASN A 59 -14.96 7.93 -0.09
N LYS A 60 -15.90 7.92 0.87
CA LYS A 60 -17.19 8.64 0.79
C LYS A 60 -17.11 10.14 0.47
N HIS A 61 -15.95 10.78 0.65
CA HIS A 61 -15.72 12.20 0.39
C HIS A 61 -14.96 12.47 -0.92
N TYR A 62 -14.11 11.54 -1.33
CA TYR A 62 -13.25 11.67 -2.51
C TYR A 62 -13.59 10.58 -3.52
N PRO A 63 -14.35 10.89 -4.58
CA PRO A 63 -14.69 9.91 -5.59
C PRO A 63 -13.49 9.60 -6.50
N VAL A 64 -13.56 8.46 -7.15
CA VAL A 64 -12.73 8.03 -8.27
C VAL A 64 -12.95 8.99 -9.43
N ARG A 65 -11.86 9.34 -10.10
CA ARG A 65 -11.90 10.02 -11.39
C ARG A 65 -11.41 9.08 -12.47
N GLU A 66 -11.94 9.23 -13.68
CA GLU A 66 -11.60 8.36 -14.81
C GLU A 66 -10.09 8.29 -15.05
N GLN A 67 -9.38 9.43 -14.98
CA GLN A 67 -7.92 9.43 -15.11
C GLN A 67 -7.18 8.64 -14.03
N GLY A 68 -7.78 8.40 -12.87
CA GLY A 68 -7.17 7.65 -11.77
C GLY A 68 -7.27 6.14 -11.90
N VAL A 69 -8.08 5.66 -12.85
CA VAL A 69 -8.23 4.22 -13.11
C VAL A 69 -6.96 3.71 -13.79
N LYS A 70 -6.40 2.61 -13.27
CA LYS A 70 -5.23 1.96 -13.86
C LYS A 70 -5.53 1.51 -15.29
N SER A 71 -4.71 1.94 -16.25
CA SER A 71 -4.90 1.65 -17.67
C SER A 71 -4.48 0.23 -18.09
N ASP A 72 -3.77 -0.47 -17.21
CA ASP A 72 -3.24 -1.82 -17.40
C ASP A 72 -4.10 -2.89 -16.70
N VAL A 73 -5.39 -2.62 -16.49
CA VAL A 73 -6.34 -3.60 -15.98
C VAL A 73 -6.59 -4.69 -17.01
N VAL A 74 -6.44 -5.95 -16.57
CA VAL A 74 -6.67 -7.14 -17.40
C VAL A 74 -7.43 -8.22 -16.64
N THR A 75 -8.10 -9.10 -17.39
CA THR A 75 -8.71 -10.33 -16.85
C THR A 75 -7.62 -11.32 -16.47
N LEU A 76 -7.50 -11.65 -15.19
CA LEU A 76 -6.37 -12.43 -14.66
C LEU A 76 -6.29 -13.84 -15.26
N ALA A 77 -7.42 -14.52 -15.44
CA ALA A 77 -7.44 -15.88 -15.98
C ALA A 77 -6.93 -15.99 -17.44
N GLN A 78 -6.78 -14.86 -18.15
CA GLN A 78 -6.22 -14.82 -19.51
C GLN A 78 -4.70 -14.61 -19.53
N HIS A 79 -4.08 -14.47 -18.35
CA HIS A 79 -2.68 -14.15 -18.13
C HIS A 79 -2.08 -15.14 -17.14
N GLU A 80 -1.67 -16.31 -17.62
CA GLU A 80 -1.11 -17.39 -16.79
C GLU A 80 0.11 -16.91 -15.98
N GLU A 81 0.88 -15.97 -16.51
CA GLU A 81 2.03 -15.35 -15.82
C GLU A 81 1.63 -14.59 -14.55
N LEU A 82 0.38 -14.14 -14.47
CA LEU A 82 -0.17 -13.40 -13.34
C LEU A 82 -0.87 -14.30 -12.31
N VAL A 83 -1.18 -15.55 -12.63
CA VAL A 83 -1.94 -16.46 -11.75
C VAL A 83 -1.02 -17.53 -11.17
N ARG A 84 -0.27 -17.16 -10.14
CA ARG A 84 0.77 -17.99 -9.51
C ARG A 84 0.79 -17.79 -7.99
N GLY A 85 0.78 -18.89 -7.23
CA GLY A 85 0.82 -18.86 -5.76
C GLY A 85 -0.52 -18.55 -5.08
N TYR A 86 -1.61 -18.46 -5.85
CA TYR A 86 -2.97 -18.23 -5.37
C TYR A 86 -3.99 -18.77 -6.39
N GLY A 87 -5.25 -18.92 -5.99
CA GLY A 87 -6.38 -19.27 -6.88
C GLY A 87 -7.34 -18.11 -7.14
N LEU A 88 -8.12 -18.18 -8.22
CA LEU A 88 -9.20 -17.23 -8.51
C LEU A 88 -10.55 -17.84 -8.11
N LEU A 89 -11.38 -17.10 -7.36
CA LEU A 89 -12.76 -17.54 -7.10
C LEU A 89 -13.66 -17.44 -8.34
N ASP A 90 -13.36 -16.49 -9.23
CA ASP A 90 -14.07 -16.28 -10.48
C ASP A 90 -13.06 -15.97 -11.59
N PRO A 91 -13.12 -16.65 -12.76
CA PRO A 91 -12.17 -16.44 -13.86
C PRO A 91 -12.29 -15.06 -14.52
N SER A 92 -13.37 -14.32 -14.28
CA SER A 92 -13.58 -12.96 -14.80
C SER A 92 -12.95 -11.87 -13.96
N ILE A 93 -12.31 -12.21 -12.82
CA ILE A 93 -11.63 -11.24 -11.96
C ILE A 93 -10.57 -10.49 -12.77
N GLN A 94 -10.63 -9.17 -12.69
CA GLN A 94 -9.69 -8.26 -13.32
C GLN A 94 -8.79 -7.61 -12.28
N SER A 95 -7.56 -7.24 -12.65
CA SER A 95 -6.68 -6.40 -11.83
C SER A 95 -5.64 -5.70 -12.69
N SER A 96 -5.00 -4.66 -12.16
CA SER A 96 -3.88 -3.96 -12.80
C SER A 96 -2.63 -4.86 -12.84
N LYS A 97 -2.00 -5.01 -14.01
CA LYS A 97 -0.75 -5.78 -14.14
C LYS A 97 0.35 -5.29 -13.19
N SER A 98 0.55 -3.97 -13.13
CA SER A 98 1.55 -3.34 -12.27
C SER A 98 1.28 -3.53 -10.77
N VAL A 99 0.03 -3.80 -10.37
CA VAL A 99 -0.32 -4.19 -8.99
C VAL A 99 -0.09 -5.69 -8.77
N MET A 100 -0.34 -6.52 -9.78
CA MET A 100 -0.16 -7.96 -9.67
C MET A 100 1.32 -8.36 -9.59
N GLU A 101 2.25 -7.62 -10.20
CA GLU A 101 3.70 -7.89 -10.10
C GLU A 101 4.23 -7.91 -8.65
N PRO A 102 4.06 -6.85 -7.82
CA PRO A 102 4.45 -6.90 -6.41
C PRO A 102 3.60 -7.87 -5.60
N PHE A 103 2.34 -8.11 -5.99
CA PHE A 103 1.48 -9.11 -5.36
C PHE A 103 2.06 -10.53 -5.52
N LEU A 104 2.55 -10.90 -6.71
CA LEU A 104 3.20 -12.19 -6.95
C LEU A 104 4.45 -12.36 -6.09
N ALA A 105 5.28 -11.32 -5.97
CA ALA A 105 6.43 -11.35 -5.07
C ALA A 105 6.01 -11.55 -3.60
N MET A 106 4.86 -11.00 -3.19
CA MET A 106 4.28 -11.22 -1.87
C MET A 106 3.78 -12.67 -1.69
N MET A 107 3.16 -13.27 -2.71
CA MET A 107 2.75 -14.68 -2.69
C MET A 107 3.96 -15.63 -2.64
N ASP A 108 5.01 -15.33 -3.40
CA ASP A 108 6.26 -16.12 -3.37
C ASP A 108 6.90 -16.08 -1.98
N ALA A 109 6.90 -14.92 -1.31
CA ALA A 109 7.41 -14.78 0.06
C ALA A 109 6.54 -15.56 1.07
N ALA A 110 5.22 -15.49 0.96
CA ALA A 110 4.32 -16.25 1.82
C ALA A 110 4.50 -17.76 1.67
N ALA A 111 4.71 -18.23 0.43
CA ALA A 111 4.96 -19.64 0.15
C ALA A 111 6.26 -20.15 0.80
N GLN A 112 7.31 -19.31 0.88
CA GLN A 112 8.55 -19.65 1.59
C GLN A 112 8.32 -19.85 3.10
N ASP A 113 7.34 -19.16 3.67
CA ASP A 113 6.90 -19.31 5.06
C ASP A 113 5.84 -20.42 5.24
N GLY A 114 5.52 -21.17 4.17
CA GLY A 114 4.55 -22.26 4.20
C GLY A 114 3.08 -21.81 4.18
N VAL A 115 2.80 -20.56 3.79
CA VAL A 115 1.44 -19.99 3.67
C VAL A 115 1.10 -19.82 2.20
N ASN A 116 0.18 -20.63 1.67
CA ASN A 116 -0.06 -20.72 0.22
C ASN A 116 -1.50 -21.05 -0.21
N GLN A 117 -2.48 -20.95 0.68
CA GLN A 117 -3.89 -21.24 0.35
C GLN A 117 -4.67 -19.96 0.01
N PHE A 118 -4.02 -18.99 -0.63
CA PHE A 118 -4.62 -17.71 -1.00
C PHE A 118 -5.62 -17.87 -2.15
N LEU A 119 -6.70 -17.09 -2.07
CA LEU A 119 -7.68 -16.93 -3.14
C LEU A 119 -7.87 -15.44 -3.41
N ILE A 120 -8.03 -15.02 -4.66
CA ILE A 120 -8.53 -13.67 -4.98
C ILE A 120 -10.02 -13.77 -5.21
N ASN A 121 -10.75 -12.96 -4.45
CA ASN A 121 -12.21 -12.88 -4.48
C ASN A 121 -12.68 -11.74 -5.39
N SER A 122 -11.93 -10.63 -5.41
CA SER A 122 -12.27 -9.43 -6.16
C SER A 122 -11.01 -8.58 -6.40
N GLY A 123 -10.95 -7.92 -7.55
CA GLY A 123 -9.88 -6.98 -7.93
C GLY A 123 -10.48 -5.70 -8.48
N TYR A 124 -10.16 -5.30 -9.70
CA TYR A 124 -10.85 -4.20 -10.36
C TYR A 124 -12.35 -4.47 -10.51
N ARG A 125 -13.16 -3.46 -10.19
CA ARG A 125 -14.61 -3.43 -10.45
C ARG A 125 -14.93 -2.16 -11.21
N ASP A 126 -15.60 -2.27 -12.36
CA ASP A 126 -16.08 -1.08 -13.05
C ASP A 126 -17.29 -0.45 -12.34
N ALA A 127 -17.72 0.73 -12.82
CA ALA A 127 -18.85 1.45 -12.24
C ALA A 127 -20.16 0.65 -12.30
N LYS A 128 -20.36 -0.15 -13.37
CA LYS A 128 -21.58 -0.95 -13.54
C LYS A 128 -21.64 -2.04 -12.47
N ARG A 129 -20.55 -2.81 -12.31
CA ARG A 129 -20.44 -3.87 -11.32
C ARG A 129 -20.53 -3.34 -9.90
N GLN A 130 -19.95 -2.17 -9.63
CA GLN A 130 -20.08 -1.51 -8.34
C GLN A 130 -21.52 -1.09 -8.05
N ASN A 131 -22.25 -0.60 -9.06
CA ASN A 131 -23.65 -0.23 -8.90
C ASN A 131 -24.55 -1.46 -8.66
N GLU A 132 -24.30 -2.57 -9.35
CA GLU A 132 -24.98 -3.85 -9.09
C GLU A 132 -24.79 -4.30 -7.63
N LEU A 133 -23.54 -4.30 -7.14
CA LEU A 133 -23.27 -4.65 -5.74
C LEU A 133 -23.96 -3.69 -4.77
N TYR A 134 -23.93 -2.38 -5.04
CA TYR A 134 -24.59 -1.39 -4.21
C TYR A 134 -26.11 -1.63 -4.09
N LEU A 135 -26.75 -1.98 -5.20
CA LEU A 135 -28.18 -2.31 -5.23
C LEU A 135 -28.50 -3.62 -4.50
N GLU A 136 -27.59 -4.60 -4.56
CA GLU A 136 -27.76 -5.91 -3.92
C GLU A 136 -27.53 -5.86 -2.39
N MET A 137 -26.44 -5.23 -1.97
CA MET A 137 -25.98 -5.25 -0.57
C MET A 137 -26.50 -4.06 0.25
N GLY A 138 -26.90 -2.97 -0.42
CA GLY A 138 -27.34 -1.74 0.22
C GLY A 138 -26.18 -0.87 0.75
N GLN A 139 -26.52 0.37 1.13
CA GLN A 139 -25.57 1.40 1.55
C GLN A 139 -24.80 1.09 2.84
N GLU A 140 -25.24 0.10 3.62
CA GLU A 140 -24.56 -0.32 4.84
C GLU A 140 -23.29 -1.14 4.55
N TYR A 141 -23.27 -1.83 3.40
CA TYR A 141 -22.23 -2.80 3.05
C TYR A 141 -21.47 -2.45 1.77
N ALA A 142 -22.02 -1.57 0.92
CA ALA A 142 -21.40 -1.19 -0.33
C ALA A 142 -21.44 0.33 -0.52
N LEU A 143 -20.36 0.87 -1.08
CA LEU A 143 -20.30 2.26 -1.53
C LEU A 143 -20.88 2.40 -2.94
N PRO A 144 -21.50 3.56 -3.27
CA PRO A 144 -22.00 3.82 -4.61
C PRO A 144 -20.86 3.78 -5.64
N ALA A 145 -21.21 3.57 -6.91
CA ALA A 145 -20.26 3.57 -8.00
C ALA A 145 -19.43 4.86 -8.02
N GLY A 146 -18.11 4.72 -8.18
CA GLY A 146 -17.17 5.84 -8.13
C GLY A 146 -16.68 6.19 -6.73
N TYR A 147 -17.11 5.49 -5.68
CA TYR A 147 -16.61 5.71 -4.30
C TYR A 147 -15.88 4.48 -3.74
N SER A 148 -15.70 3.43 -4.54
CA SER A 148 -14.99 2.21 -4.17
C SER A 148 -13.55 2.24 -4.69
N GLU A 149 -12.58 1.91 -3.84
CA GLU A 149 -11.17 1.86 -4.25
C GLU A 149 -10.90 0.75 -5.29
N HIS A 150 -11.79 -0.25 -5.42
CA HIS A 150 -11.73 -1.24 -6.50
C HIS A 150 -11.92 -0.62 -7.89
N ASN A 151 -12.58 0.54 -7.98
CA ASN A 151 -12.70 1.24 -9.26
C ASN A 151 -11.36 1.82 -9.74
N LEU A 152 -10.33 1.88 -8.89
CA LEU A 152 -8.99 2.30 -9.32
C LEU A 152 -8.16 1.16 -9.91
N GLY A 153 -8.48 -0.10 -9.60
CA GLY A 153 -7.61 -1.24 -9.92
C GLY A 153 -6.38 -1.36 -9.00
N LEU A 154 -6.39 -0.69 -7.84
CA LEU A 154 -5.32 -0.69 -6.83
C LEU A 154 -5.62 -1.60 -5.62
N SER A 155 -6.80 -2.20 -5.56
CA SER A 155 -7.26 -2.95 -4.39
C SER A 155 -7.58 -4.40 -4.76
N LEU A 156 -7.29 -5.32 -3.83
CA LEU A 156 -7.56 -6.74 -3.93
C LEU A 156 -8.32 -7.19 -2.68
N ASP A 157 -9.41 -7.92 -2.86
CA ASP A 157 -10.01 -8.72 -1.80
C ASP A 157 -9.41 -10.12 -1.86
N ILE A 158 -8.63 -10.45 -0.82
CA ILE A 158 -7.88 -11.69 -0.72
C ILE A 158 -8.56 -12.58 0.32
N GLY A 159 -8.87 -13.81 -0.07
CA GLY A 159 -9.41 -14.87 0.77
C GLY A 159 -8.40 -15.98 1.06
N SER A 160 -8.86 -16.97 1.83
CA SER A 160 -8.13 -18.22 2.10
C SER A 160 -9.04 -19.41 1.84
N ALA A 161 -8.49 -20.49 1.28
CA ALA A 161 -9.20 -21.76 1.13
C ALA A 161 -9.38 -22.50 2.46
N GLN A 162 -8.72 -22.06 3.55
CA GLN A 162 -8.75 -22.74 4.85
C GLN A 162 -9.90 -22.25 5.73
N GLU A 163 -10.02 -20.94 5.90
CA GLU A 163 -11.02 -20.31 6.75
C GLU A 163 -11.12 -18.78 6.50
N GLU A 164 -12.02 -18.12 7.22
CA GLU A 164 -12.17 -16.67 7.22
C GLU A 164 -10.84 -15.94 7.47
N MET A 165 -10.57 -14.88 6.71
CA MET A 165 -9.30 -14.13 6.76
C MET A 165 -8.97 -13.56 8.14
N SER A 166 -9.97 -13.29 8.98
CA SER A 166 -9.76 -12.86 10.38
C SER A 166 -9.06 -13.91 11.24
N ARG A 167 -9.07 -15.18 10.84
CA ARG A 167 -8.52 -16.32 11.58
C ARG A 167 -7.53 -17.16 10.77
N ALA A 168 -7.56 -17.07 9.44
CA ALA A 168 -6.70 -17.83 8.55
C ALA A 168 -5.19 -17.52 8.74
N PRO A 169 -4.30 -18.51 8.52
CA PRO A 169 -2.86 -18.26 8.40
C PRO A 169 -2.51 -17.17 7.39
N GLU A 170 -3.20 -17.16 6.24
CA GLU A 170 -3.06 -16.18 5.16
C GLU A 170 -3.30 -14.75 5.66
N GLY A 171 -4.42 -14.50 6.35
CA GLY A 171 -4.74 -13.17 6.87
C GLY A 171 -3.76 -12.70 7.95
N ARG A 172 -3.31 -13.61 8.83
CA ARG A 172 -2.26 -13.31 9.82
C ARG A 172 -0.92 -12.97 9.16
N TRP A 173 -0.57 -13.69 8.09
CA TRP A 173 0.66 -13.45 7.36
C TRP A 173 0.62 -12.09 6.64
N LEU A 174 -0.44 -11.78 5.91
CA LEU A 174 -0.57 -10.51 5.20
C LEU A 174 -0.52 -9.30 6.15
N GLN A 175 -1.18 -9.35 7.31
CA GLN A 175 -1.11 -8.27 8.30
C GLN A 175 0.32 -7.98 8.81
N LYS A 176 1.18 -9.00 8.79
CA LYS A 176 2.57 -8.91 9.23
C LYS A 176 3.55 -8.57 8.10
N HIS A 177 3.23 -8.90 6.86
CA HIS A 177 4.22 -8.89 5.77
C HIS A 177 3.82 -8.09 4.53
N ALA A 178 2.52 -7.82 4.29
CA ALA A 178 2.06 -7.19 3.05
C ALA A 178 2.66 -5.80 2.79
N TRP A 179 2.86 -5.02 3.86
CA TRP A 179 3.46 -3.68 3.81
C TRP A 179 4.87 -3.67 3.24
N SER A 180 5.57 -4.79 3.34
CA SER A 180 6.94 -4.95 2.85
C SER A 180 7.01 -5.16 1.33
N HIS A 181 5.83 -5.27 0.68
CA HIS A 181 5.62 -5.46 -0.75
C HIS A 181 4.74 -4.37 -1.38
N GLY A 182 4.51 -3.24 -0.70
CA GLY A 182 3.69 -2.16 -1.26
C GLY A 182 2.21 -2.18 -0.88
N PHE A 183 1.76 -3.17 -0.10
CA PHE A 183 0.34 -3.35 0.25
C PHE A 183 0.03 -3.02 1.70
N ILE A 184 -1.10 -2.36 1.95
CA ILE A 184 -1.61 -2.10 3.29
C ILE A 184 -2.91 -2.86 3.54
N LEU A 185 -3.14 -3.27 4.79
CA LEU A 185 -4.49 -3.58 5.25
C LEU A 185 -5.26 -2.26 5.30
N ARG A 186 -6.20 -2.08 4.39
CA ARG A 186 -6.79 -0.76 4.13
C ARG A 186 -7.78 -0.32 5.20
N TYR A 187 -8.48 -1.28 5.83
CA TYR A 187 -9.45 -1.03 6.90
C TYR A 187 -9.10 -1.84 8.18
N PRO A 188 -8.19 -1.33 9.02
CA PRO A 188 -7.85 -1.93 10.32
C PRO A 188 -8.97 -1.83 11.36
N LYS A 189 -8.94 -2.72 12.36
CA LYS A 189 -9.99 -2.87 13.38
C LYS A 189 -10.19 -1.64 14.26
N ASP A 190 -9.13 -0.90 14.53
CA ASP A 190 -9.07 0.24 15.43
C ASP A 190 -9.16 1.60 14.69
N LYS A 191 -9.44 1.59 13.38
CA LYS A 191 -9.38 2.79 12.53
C LYS A 191 -10.70 3.13 11.81
N SER A 192 -11.81 2.48 12.16
CA SER A 192 -13.12 2.73 11.52
C SER A 192 -13.62 4.17 11.69
N ALA A 193 -13.26 4.85 12.78
CA ALA A 193 -13.57 6.27 12.98
C ALA A 193 -12.86 7.19 11.97
N VAL A 194 -11.70 6.76 11.44
CA VAL A 194 -10.90 7.50 10.45
C VAL A 194 -11.32 7.12 9.03
N THR A 195 -11.36 5.82 8.72
CA THR A 195 -11.66 5.33 7.36
C THR A 195 -13.14 5.44 7.02
N GLY A 196 -14.02 5.43 8.03
CA GLY A 196 -15.46 5.34 7.86
C GLY A 196 -15.96 3.94 7.47
N ILE A 197 -15.07 2.93 7.40
CA ILE A 197 -15.36 1.56 7.02
C ILE A 197 -14.97 0.63 8.18
N GLN A 198 -15.76 -0.41 8.42
CA GLN A 198 -15.48 -1.40 9.47
C GLN A 198 -14.25 -2.25 9.13
N TYR A 199 -13.83 -3.08 10.08
CA TYR A 199 -12.70 -3.97 9.89
C TYR A 199 -12.93 -4.93 8.70
N GLU A 200 -12.04 -4.88 7.70
CA GLU A 200 -12.07 -5.79 6.55
C GLU A 200 -10.73 -6.53 6.42
N PRO A 201 -10.57 -7.71 7.07
CA PRO A 201 -9.31 -8.48 7.06
C PRO A 201 -8.88 -8.98 5.68
N TRP A 202 -9.76 -8.91 4.68
CA TRP A 202 -9.53 -9.36 3.31
C TRP A 202 -9.10 -8.22 2.37
N HIS A 203 -9.34 -6.94 2.72
CA HIS A 203 -9.21 -5.83 1.79
C HIS A 203 -7.82 -5.19 1.86
N PHE A 204 -7.01 -5.43 0.82
CA PHE A 204 -5.65 -4.92 0.72
C PHE A 204 -5.51 -3.92 -0.42
N ARG A 205 -4.83 -2.81 -0.12
CA ARG A 205 -4.64 -1.69 -1.04
C ARG A 205 -3.15 -1.55 -1.38
N TYR A 206 -2.83 -1.50 -2.67
CA TYR A 206 -1.50 -1.13 -3.14
C TYR A 206 -1.29 0.38 -3.04
N VAL A 207 -0.18 0.76 -2.40
CA VAL A 207 0.28 2.15 -2.24
C VAL A 207 1.76 2.32 -2.62
N GLY A 208 2.42 1.22 -3.02
CA GLY A 208 3.83 1.22 -3.39
C GLY A 208 4.81 1.29 -2.21
N LEU A 209 6.09 1.11 -2.55
CA LEU A 209 7.21 1.38 -1.65
C LEU A 209 7.75 2.79 -1.94
N PRO A 210 8.20 3.53 -0.91
CA PRO A 210 8.33 3.13 0.49
C PRO A 210 7.07 3.40 1.32
N HIS A 211 5.99 3.90 0.69
CA HIS A 211 4.80 4.43 1.37
C HIS A 211 4.17 3.45 2.35
N SER A 212 3.90 2.22 1.90
CA SER A 212 3.36 1.14 2.72
C SER A 212 4.19 0.83 3.97
N VAL A 213 5.52 0.92 3.87
CA VAL A 213 6.43 0.73 5.02
C VAL A 213 6.28 1.87 6.03
N ILE A 214 6.28 3.12 5.55
CA ILE A 214 6.10 4.29 6.42
C ILE A 214 4.76 4.23 7.14
N MET A 215 3.70 3.83 6.42
CA MET A 215 2.37 3.64 6.97
C MET A 215 2.35 2.55 8.05
N LYS A 216 3.03 1.42 7.82
CA LYS A 216 3.14 0.36 8.80
C LYS A 216 3.84 0.83 10.08
N GLU A 217 5.02 1.43 9.93
CA GLU A 217 5.86 1.85 11.06
C GLU A 217 5.19 2.92 11.93
N LYS A 218 4.43 3.81 11.30
CA LYS A 218 3.69 4.87 12.01
C LYS A 218 2.26 4.49 12.39
N ASN A 219 1.82 3.27 12.07
CA ASN A 219 0.46 2.80 12.27
C ASN A 219 -0.61 3.76 11.69
N LEU A 220 -0.42 4.17 10.43
CA LEU A 220 -1.27 5.13 9.72
C LEU A 220 -2.19 4.42 8.72
N THR A 221 -3.44 4.88 8.63
CA THR A 221 -4.27 4.63 7.44
C THR A 221 -3.84 5.51 6.27
N LEU A 222 -4.41 5.29 5.08
CA LEU A 222 -4.12 6.13 3.92
C LEU A 222 -4.54 7.59 4.16
N GLU A 223 -5.67 7.80 4.84
CA GLU A 223 -6.13 9.14 5.25
C GLU A 223 -5.07 9.84 6.12
N GLU A 224 -4.63 9.19 7.20
CA GLU A 224 -3.64 9.78 8.12
C GLU A 224 -2.28 9.95 7.45
N TYR A 225 -1.89 9.04 6.55
CA TYR A 225 -0.63 9.13 5.84
C TYR A 225 -0.55 10.35 4.91
N LEU A 226 -1.65 10.65 4.20
CA LEU A 226 -1.69 11.80 3.32
C LEU A 226 -1.67 13.13 4.08
N GLU A 227 -2.29 13.19 5.27
CA GLU A 227 -2.14 14.35 6.17
C GLU A 227 -0.71 14.43 6.74
N TYR A 228 -0.12 13.30 7.14
CA TYR A 228 1.26 13.25 7.60
C TYR A 228 2.25 13.80 6.55
N LEU A 229 2.04 13.47 5.26
CA LEU A 229 2.85 14.01 4.15
C LEU A 229 2.64 15.51 3.92
N LYS A 230 1.49 16.08 4.28
CA LYS A 230 1.28 17.54 4.20
C LYS A 230 2.03 18.26 5.33
N GLU A 231 2.05 17.68 6.52
CA GLU A 231 2.77 18.20 7.69
C GLU A 231 4.29 18.02 7.57
N HIS A 232 4.72 16.93 6.92
CA HIS A 232 6.11 16.57 6.68
C HIS A 232 6.34 16.46 5.17
N PRO A 233 6.39 17.61 4.45
CA PRO A 233 6.39 17.63 2.99
C PRO A 233 7.65 17.05 2.37
N THR A 234 8.66 16.67 3.16
CA THR A 234 9.89 16.04 2.68
C THR A 234 10.30 14.94 3.64
N LEU A 235 10.51 13.74 3.11
CA LEU A 235 10.90 12.55 3.86
C LEU A 235 11.97 11.76 3.08
N SER A 236 12.80 11.04 3.82
CA SER A 236 13.70 10.03 3.26
C SER A 236 13.47 8.71 3.95
N ALA A 237 13.48 7.62 3.19
CA ALA A 237 13.26 6.28 3.70
C ALA A 237 14.22 5.30 3.02
N THR A 238 14.79 4.37 3.77
CA THR A 238 15.56 3.26 3.19
C THR A 238 14.79 1.97 3.40
N VAL A 239 14.51 1.23 2.33
CA VAL A 239 13.86 -0.09 2.37
C VAL A 239 14.80 -1.09 1.71
N GLU A 240 15.25 -2.11 2.46
CA GLU A 240 16.18 -3.13 1.94
C GLU A 240 17.46 -2.55 1.30
N GLY A 241 17.97 -1.46 1.86
CA GLY A 241 19.17 -0.78 1.35
C GLY A 241 18.94 0.10 0.11
N VAL A 242 17.69 0.22 -0.35
CA VAL A 242 17.28 1.17 -1.39
C VAL A 242 16.82 2.44 -0.72
N GLU A 243 17.44 3.58 -1.07
CA GLU A 243 17.04 4.90 -0.57
C GLU A 243 15.91 5.48 -1.43
N TYR A 244 14.95 6.10 -0.76
CA TYR A 244 13.82 6.79 -1.34
C TYR A 244 13.75 8.20 -0.79
N GLN A 245 13.45 9.15 -1.67
CA GLN A 245 13.14 10.53 -1.30
C GLN A 245 11.70 10.83 -1.70
N ILE A 246 10.93 11.38 -0.77
CA ILE A 246 9.50 11.63 -0.94
C ILE A 246 9.27 13.11 -0.69
N GLN A 247 8.53 13.75 -1.59
CA GLN A 247 8.16 15.16 -1.44
C GLN A 247 6.72 15.41 -1.82
N TYR A 248 5.99 16.12 -0.96
CA TYR A 248 4.62 16.56 -1.23
C TYR A 248 4.62 17.98 -1.80
N TYR A 249 3.87 18.17 -2.89
CA TYR A 249 3.64 19.45 -3.53
C TYR A 249 2.15 19.76 -3.57
N ARG A 250 1.76 20.89 -2.97
CA ARG A 250 0.41 21.43 -3.15
C ARG A 250 0.27 22.01 -4.56
N VAL A 251 -0.73 21.56 -5.32
CA VAL A 251 -0.92 21.94 -6.73
C VAL A 251 -2.16 22.82 -6.88
N SER A 252 -1.96 24.13 -7.08
CA SER A 252 -3.04 25.10 -7.35
C SER A 252 -3.14 25.50 -8.83
N GLY A 253 -2.11 25.22 -9.62
CA GLY A 253 -1.96 25.53 -11.04
C GLY A 253 -0.82 24.71 -11.65
N ASN A 254 -0.35 25.09 -12.83
CA ASN A 254 0.85 24.46 -13.40
C ASN A 254 2.07 24.91 -12.60
N MET A 255 2.87 23.96 -12.16
CA MET A 255 4.14 24.21 -11.50
C MET A 255 5.23 23.31 -12.07
N THR A 256 6.45 23.81 -12.14
CA THR A 256 7.60 23.04 -12.58
C THR A 256 8.45 22.69 -11.36
N ILE A 257 8.79 21.42 -11.23
CA ILE A 257 9.72 20.91 -10.22
C ILE A 257 10.96 20.36 -10.89
N GLN A 258 12.06 20.29 -10.15
CA GLN A 258 13.28 19.62 -10.58
C GLN A 258 13.37 18.29 -9.84
N VAL A 259 13.70 17.24 -10.59
CA VAL A 259 13.96 15.90 -10.05
C VAL A 259 15.31 15.39 -10.60
N PRO A 260 15.98 14.44 -9.93
CA PRO A 260 17.23 13.87 -10.44
C PRO A 260 17.05 13.28 -11.84
N ALA A 261 17.99 13.57 -12.73
CA ALA A 261 18.10 12.90 -14.02
C ALA A 261 18.51 11.44 -13.79
N HIS A 262 17.98 10.53 -14.62
CA HIS A 262 18.30 9.09 -14.63
C HIS A 262 17.82 8.26 -13.43
N GLN A 263 17.14 8.86 -12.45
CA GLN A 263 16.49 8.11 -11.37
C GLN A 263 15.05 7.74 -11.72
N GLN A 264 14.53 6.69 -11.07
CA GLN A 264 13.12 6.32 -11.21
C GLN A 264 12.29 7.30 -10.36
N VAL A 265 11.38 8.01 -11.02
CA VAL A 265 10.51 9.01 -10.41
C VAL A 265 9.06 8.56 -10.58
N GLU A 266 8.37 8.41 -9.47
CA GLU A 266 6.94 8.13 -9.41
C GLU A 266 6.18 9.39 -8.98
N LEU A 267 5.08 9.65 -9.68
CA LEU A 267 4.18 10.75 -9.37
C LEU A 267 2.84 10.18 -8.96
N SER A 268 2.36 10.57 -7.79
CA SER A 268 1.00 10.25 -7.38
C SER A 268 0.30 11.46 -6.83
N GLY A 269 -0.86 11.76 -7.38
CA GLY A 269 -1.82 12.61 -6.71
C GLY A 269 -2.33 11.99 -5.42
N ASN A 270 -2.89 12.82 -4.54
CA ASN A 270 -3.59 12.39 -3.33
C ASN A 270 -5.13 12.37 -3.50
N ASN A 271 -5.63 12.64 -4.71
CA ASN A 271 -7.04 12.82 -5.05
C ASN A 271 -7.72 14.07 -4.44
N SER A 272 -6.97 14.97 -3.79
CA SER A 272 -7.52 16.18 -3.18
C SER A 272 -6.91 17.47 -3.71
N ASP A 273 -5.61 17.68 -3.52
CA ASP A 273 -5.00 19.01 -3.62
C ASP A 273 -3.50 19.03 -3.94
N GLY A 274 -2.86 17.87 -4.06
CA GLY A 274 -1.43 17.82 -4.28
C GLY A 274 -0.94 16.54 -4.92
N VAL A 275 0.36 16.53 -5.16
CA VAL A 275 1.12 15.44 -5.78
C VAL A 275 2.29 15.08 -4.88
N ILE A 276 2.42 13.80 -4.61
CA ILE A 276 3.55 13.15 -3.98
C ILE A 276 4.51 12.74 -5.10
N VAL A 277 5.76 13.13 -4.95
CA VAL A 277 6.87 12.76 -5.82
C VAL A 277 7.76 11.81 -5.04
N THR A 278 7.93 10.61 -5.55
CA THR A 278 8.79 9.59 -4.94
C THR A 278 9.92 9.29 -5.89
N VAL A 279 11.15 9.45 -5.40
CA VAL A 279 12.36 9.20 -6.17
C VAL A 279 13.12 8.06 -5.52
N ARG A 280 13.44 7.04 -6.32
CA ARG A 280 14.29 5.92 -5.93
C ARG A 280 15.75 6.25 -6.30
N VAL A 281 16.59 6.38 -5.28
CA VAL A 281 18.00 6.82 -5.38
C VAL A 281 18.94 5.66 -5.63
#